data_AF-A0A3B3ZAT7-F1
#
_entry.id   AF-A0A3B3ZAT7-F1
#
_cell.length_a   1.000
_cell.length_b   1.000
_cell.length_c   1.000
_cell.angle_alpha   90.00
_cell.angle_beta   90.00
_cell.angle_gamma   90.00
#
_symmetry.space_group_name_H-M   'P 1'
#
loop_
_entity.id
_entity.type
_entity.pdbx_description
1 polymer ?
#
loop_
_entity_poly.entity_id
_entity_poly.type
_entity_poly.pdbx_seq_one_letter_code
_entity_poly.pdbx_strand_id
1 'polypeptide(L)'
;MKLLCWGLAIIVLVGMFYAYKCRCTRKGPKIRYKDVQKLEIKPKHPFCQEKMIFVTMENVSRFKGQEYCLHPKLQSTKNLVKWFRIWKDKHRVYEA
;
A
#
# COMPACT_ATOMS: atom_id res chain seq x y z
N MET A 1 16.67 39.94 1.72
CA MET A 1 17.15 38.54 1.95
C MET A 1 16.19 37.70 2.81
N LYS A 2 15.56 38.22 3.88
CA LYS A 2 14.62 37.45 4.73
C LYS A 2 13.37 36.89 4.00
N LEU A 3 12.78 37.66 3.07
CA LEU A 3 11.63 37.20 2.26
C LEU A 3 11.97 36.06 1.29
N LEU A 4 13.20 36.01 0.75
CA LEU A 4 13.66 34.93 -0.11
C LEU A 4 13.81 33.61 0.66
N CYS A 5 14.32 33.67 1.90
CA CYS A 5 14.38 32.49 2.77
C CYS A 5 13.00 31.95 3.15
N TRP A 6 12.03 32.83 3.44
CA TRP A 6 10.67 32.41 3.75
C TRP A 6 9.95 31.80 2.54
N GLY A 7 10.12 32.40 1.35
CA GLY A 7 9.57 31.85 0.10
C GLY A 7 10.13 30.46 -0.22
N LEU A 8 11.44 30.25 -0.10
CA LEU A 8 12.07 28.94 -0.30
C LEU A 8 11.62 27.90 0.74
N ALA A 9 11.46 28.30 2.01
CA ALA A 9 10.98 27.40 3.05
C ALA A 9 9.55 26.89 2.78
N ILE A 10 8.66 27.75 2.29
CA ILE A 10 7.28 27.37 1.93
C ILE A 10 7.28 26.36 0.78
N ILE A 11 8.09 26.59 -0.26
CA ILE A 11 8.17 25.67 -1.42
C ILE A 11 8.65 24.28 -0.99
N VAL A 12 9.66 24.21 -0.12
CA VAL A 12 10.18 22.93 0.42
C VAL A 12 9.12 22.21 1.26
N LEU A 13 8.40 22.93 2.12
CA LEU A 13 7.34 22.37 2.96
C LEU A 13 6.20 21.78 2.11
N VAL A 14 5.77 22.49 1.06
CA VAL A 14 4.72 21.99 0.15
C VAL A 14 5.21 20.73 -0.59
N GLY A 15 6.45 20.72 -1.09
CA GLY A 15 7.03 19.53 -1.73
C GLY A 15 7.07 18.31 -0.81
N MET A 16 7.49 18.51 0.45
CA MET A 16 7.44 17.46 1.48
C MET A 16 6.01 17.01 1.77
N PHE A 17 5.05 17.93 1.73
CA PHE A 17 3.64 17.67 1.96
C PHE A 17 3.07 16.70 0.90
N TYR A 18 3.36 16.95 -0.37
CA TYR A 18 2.96 16.04 -1.45
C TYR A 18 3.66 14.67 -1.36
N ALA A 19 4.96 14.67 -1.01
CA ALA A 19 5.74 13.46 -0.92
C ALA A 19 5.30 12.52 0.22
N TYR A 20 4.76 13.04 1.34
CA TYR A 20 4.23 12.17 2.38
C TYR A 20 2.89 11.53 1.97
N LYS A 21 2.05 12.24 1.18
CA LYS A 21 0.73 11.72 0.79
C LYS A 21 0.86 10.42 0.01
N CYS A 22 1.94 10.27 -0.76
CA CYS A 22 2.24 9.06 -1.52
C CYS A 22 2.73 7.87 -0.68
N ARG A 23 3.17 8.07 0.58
CA ARG A 23 3.78 6.99 1.37
C ARG A 23 2.73 6.17 2.10
N CYS A 24 2.98 4.88 2.23
CA CYS A 24 2.24 3.97 3.10
C CYS A 24 3.05 3.61 4.34
N THR A 25 2.37 3.09 5.36
CA THR A 25 3.01 2.69 6.63
C THR A 25 4.15 1.70 6.38
N ARG A 26 5.34 2.04 6.90
CA ARG A 26 6.57 1.23 6.73
C ARG A 26 6.50 -0.12 7.43
N LYS A 27 5.73 -0.23 8.53
CA LYS A 27 5.53 -1.46 9.29
C LYS A 27 4.03 -1.74 9.37
N GLY A 28 3.57 -2.69 8.55
CA GLY A 28 2.17 -3.16 8.55
C GLY A 28 1.96 -4.35 9.49
N PRO A 29 0.71 -4.71 9.77
CA PRO A 29 0.40 -5.95 10.50
C PRO A 29 0.89 -7.19 9.75
N LYS A 30 1.12 -8.29 10.47
CA LYS A 30 1.54 -9.57 9.89
C LYS A 30 0.33 -10.25 9.23
N ILE A 31 0.06 -9.85 7.99
CA ILE A 31 -1.04 -10.37 7.17
C ILE A 31 -0.66 -11.73 6.58
N ARG A 32 -1.56 -12.72 6.67
CA ARG A 32 -1.40 -14.00 5.97
C ARG A 32 -2.12 -13.94 4.64
N TYR A 33 -1.57 -14.57 3.60
CA TYR A 33 -2.16 -14.57 2.25
C TYR A 33 -3.55 -15.20 2.18
N LYS A 34 -3.90 -16.12 3.11
CA LYS A 34 -5.21 -16.78 3.16
C LYS A 34 -6.33 -15.87 3.64
N ASP A 35 -5.99 -14.87 4.45
CA ASP A 35 -6.97 -13.95 5.05
C ASP A 35 -7.25 -12.76 4.12
N VAL A 36 -6.61 -12.72 2.95
CA VAL A 36 -6.75 -11.66 1.96
C VAL A 36 -7.88 -12.01 1.01
N GLN A 37 -8.89 -11.15 0.94
CA GLN A 37 -9.98 -11.28 -0.03
C GLN A 37 -9.58 -10.71 -1.39
N LYS A 38 -9.01 -9.49 -1.37
CA LYS A 38 -8.65 -8.75 -2.58
C LYS A 38 -7.28 -8.11 -2.44
N LEU A 39 -6.48 -8.19 -3.50
CA LEU A 39 -5.21 -7.50 -3.64
C LEU A 39 -5.27 -6.61 -4.87
N GLU A 40 -5.06 -5.32 -4.69
CA GLU A 40 -5.08 -4.32 -5.75
C GLU A 40 -3.74 -3.59 -5.81
N ILE A 41 -3.23 -3.35 -7.01
CA ILE A 41 -2.00 -2.58 -7.23
C ILE A 41 -2.42 -1.27 -7.87
N LYS A 42 -2.55 -0.22 -7.05
CA LYS A 42 -2.98 1.12 -7.46
C LYS A 42 -2.11 2.19 -6.79
N PRO A 43 -1.89 3.35 -7.42
CA PRO A 43 -1.23 4.46 -6.74
C PRO A 43 -2.13 4.95 -5.59
N LYS A 44 -1.53 5.44 -4.50
CA LYS A 44 -2.29 5.98 -3.36
C LYS A 44 -3.02 7.28 -3.69
N HIS A 45 -2.48 8.06 -4.62
CA HIS A 45 -3.09 9.29 -5.12
C HIS A 45 -2.72 9.46 -6.59
N PRO A 46 -3.57 10.09 -7.43
CA PRO A 46 -3.31 10.28 -8.87
C PRO A 46 -1.98 10.94 -9.22
N PHE A 47 -1.45 11.82 -8.37
CA PHE A 47 -0.13 12.44 -8.60
C PHE A 47 1.06 11.53 -8.22
N CYS A 48 0.82 10.40 -7.58
CA CYS A 48 1.87 9.48 -7.17
C CYS A 48 2.19 8.50 -8.30
N GLN A 49 3.43 8.55 -8.80
CA GLN A 49 3.93 7.62 -9.82
C GLN A 49 4.16 6.21 -9.26
N GLU A 50 4.50 6.08 -7.97
CA GLU A 50 4.81 4.79 -7.34
C GLU A 50 3.51 4.02 -7.03
N LYS A 51 3.39 2.81 -7.59
CA LYS A 51 2.25 1.91 -7.35
C LYS A 51 2.37 1.30 -5.95
N MET A 52 1.29 1.38 -5.19
CA MET A 52 1.21 0.78 -3.86
C MET A 52 0.33 -0.47 -3.92
N ILE A 53 0.44 -1.30 -2.89
CA ILE A 53 -0.33 -2.55 -2.79
C ILE A 53 -1.38 -2.37 -1.72
N PHE A 54 -2.64 -2.45 -2.13
CA PHE A 54 -3.79 -2.36 -1.25
C PHE A 54 -4.34 -3.76 -1.03
N VAL A 55 -4.51 -4.11 0.25
CA VAL A 55 -4.93 -5.44 0.67
C VAL A 55 -6.21 -5.30 1.47
N THR A 56 -7.29 -5.90 0.96
CA THR A 56 -8.58 -5.99 1.64
C THR A 56 -8.67 -7.33 2.36
N MET A 57 -8.86 -7.27 3.67
CA MET A 57 -8.99 -8.47 4.49
C MET A 57 -10.38 -9.07 4.40
N GLU A 58 -10.47 -10.39 4.53
CA GLU A 58 -11.74 -11.09 4.60
C GLU A 58 -12.45 -10.82 5.93
N ASN A 59 -13.78 -10.85 5.92
CA ASN A 59 -14.62 -10.51 7.07
C ASN A 59 -14.49 -11.48 8.27
N VAL A 60 -13.90 -12.66 8.05
CA VAL A 60 -13.60 -13.67 9.08
C VAL A 60 -12.26 -13.43 9.79
N SER A 61 -11.44 -12.50 9.29
CA SER A 61 -10.14 -12.19 9.88
C SER A 61 -10.27 -11.23 11.07
N ARG A 62 -9.24 -11.21 11.95
CA ARG A 62 -9.15 -10.27 13.08
C ARG A 62 -9.15 -8.78 12.67
N PHE A 63 -8.99 -8.50 11.37
CA PHE A 63 -8.88 -7.17 10.79
C PHE A 63 -10.04 -6.87 9.84
N LYS A 64 -11.25 -7.26 10.25
CA LYS A 64 -12.50 -7.20 9.49
C LYS A 64 -12.67 -5.88 8.74
N GLY A 65 -12.90 -5.96 7.43
CA GLY A 65 -13.33 -4.85 6.57
C GLY A 65 -12.31 -3.72 6.36
N GLN A 66 -11.05 -3.90 6.79
CA GLN A 66 -10.03 -2.86 6.65
C GLN A 66 -9.19 -3.06 5.37
N GLU A 67 -8.98 -1.96 4.65
CA GLU A 67 -8.02 -1.88 3.55
C GLU A 67 -6.66 -1.43 4.10
N TYR A 68 -5.63 -2.24 3.89
CA TYR A 68 -4.26 -1.94 4.29
C TYR A 68 -3.43 -1.51 3.09
N CYS A 69 -2.76 -0.38 3.19
CA CYS A 69 -1.75 0.01 2.22
C CYS A 69 -0.36 -0.51 2.62
N LEU A 70 0.26 -1.27 1.72
CA LEU A 70 1.59 -1.84 1.86
C LEU A 70 2.56 -1.27 0.82
N HIS A 71 3.80 -1.06 1.25
CA HIS A 71 4.86 -0.54 0.40
C HIS A 71 5.53 -1.69 -0.39
N PRO A 72 5.68 -1.60 -1.73
CA PRO A 72 6.18 -2.70 -2.57
C PRO A 72 7.64 -3.09 -2.31
N LYS A 73 8.45 -2.15 -1.82
CA LYS A 73 9.86 -2.39 -1.42
C LYS A 73 10.02 -3.32 -0.21
N LEU A 74 8.98 -3.53 0.61
CA LEU A 74 9.05 -4.41 1.77
C LEU A 74 9.08 -5.89 1.34
N GLN A 75 10.01 -6.66 1.88
CA GLN A 75 10.15 -8.09 1.53
C GLN A 75 8.92 -8.91 1.92
N SER A 76 8.30 -8.60 3.07
CA SER A 76 7.04 -9.20 3.51
C SER A 76 5.92 -8.99 2.48
N THR A 77 5.83 -7.80 1.91
CA THR A 77 4.83 -7.45 0.89
C THR A 77 5.08 -8.20 -0.42
N LYS A 78 6.34 -8.31 -0.87
CA LYS A 78 6.69 -9.12 -2.05
C LYS A 78 6.30 -10.59 -1.88
N ASN A 79 6.62 -11.15 -0.71
CA ASN A 79 6.27 -12.53 -0.39
C ASN A 79 4.74 -12.71 -0.33
N LEU A 80 4.02 -11.77 0.28
CA LEU A 80 2.55 -11.79 0.34
C LEU A 80 1.94 -11.82 -1.07
N VAL A 81 2.36 -10.91 -1.95
CA VAL A 81 1.88 -10.85 -3.34
C VAL A 81 2.17 -12.16 -4.08
N LYS A 82 3.38 -12.69 -3.94
CA LYS A 82 3.79 -13.95 -4.59
C LYS A 82 2.90 -15.12 -4.14
N TRP A 83 2.78 -15.33 -2.83
CA TRP A 83 1.98 -16.43 -2.28
C TRP A 83 0.48 -16.26 -2.53
N PHE A 84 -0.03 -15.03 -2.49
CA PHE A 84 -1.42 -14.73 -2.80
C PHE A 84 -1.77 -15.08 -4.25
N ARG A 85 -0.92 -14.73 -5.23
CA ARG A 85 -1.14 -15.13 -6.64
C ARG A 85 -1.18 -16.64 -6.79
N ILE A 86 -0.24 -17.37 -6.19
CA ILE A 86 -0.18 -18.84 -6.26
C ILE A 86 -1.43 -19.46 -5.64
N TRP A 87 -1.84 -18.98 -4.46
CA TRP A 87 -3.02 -19.49 -3.76
C TRP A 87 -4.30 -19.20 -4.55
N LYS A 88 -4.48 -17.97 -5.05
CA LYS A 88 -5.66 -17.56 -5.80
C LYS A 88 -5.80 -18.30 -7.13
N ASP A 89 -4.68 -18.60 -7.78
CA ASP A 89 -4.68 -19.39 -9.01
C ASP A 89 -5.14 -20.83 -8.76
N LYS A 90 -4.66 -21.46 -7.68
CA LYS A 90 -5.15 -22.78 -7.25
C LYS A 90 -6.63 -22.74 -6.84
N HIS A 91 -7.05 -21.74 -6.09
CA HIS A 91 -8.43 -21.63 -5.61
C HIS A 91 -9.44 -21.47 -6.75
N ARG A 92 -9.09 -20.69 -7.79
CA ARG A 92 -9.92 -20.54 -9.00
C ARG A 92 -10.23 -21.87 -9.70
N VAL A 93 -9.32 -22.85 -9.63
CA VAL A 93 -9.51 -24.16 -10.28
C VAL A 93 -10.55 -25.01 -9.55
N TYR A 94 -10.79 -24.76 -8.26
CA TYR A 94 -11.79 -25.50 -7.47
C TYR A 94 -13.17 -24.81 -7.42
N GLU A 95 -13.27 -23.58 -7.90
CA GLU A 95 -14.54 -22.82 -7.99
C GLU A 95 -15.15 -22.81 -9.40
N ALA A 96 -14.48 -23.42 -10.38
CA ALA A 96 -14.90 -23.51 -11.78
C ALA A 96 -15.60 -24.84 -12.11
#